data_AF-A0A3G6ME38-F1
#
_entry.id   AF-A0A3G6ME38-F1
#
_cell.length_a   1.000
_cell.length_b   1.000
_cell.length_c   1.000
_cell.angle_alpha   90.00
_cell.angle_beta   90.00
_cell.angle_gamma   90.00
#
_symmetry.space_group_name_H-M   'P 1'
#
loop_
_entity.id
_entity.type
_entity.pdbx_description
1 polymer ?
#
loop_
_entity_poly.entity_id
_entity_poly.type
_entity_poly.pdbx_seq_one_letter_code
_entity_poly.pdbx_strand_id
1 'polypeptide(L)'
;MKKNMFLVTILVSSLVSAQVGVNTVHPKATLDVMKGISATLPEGIIAPRLTGDEIKERDGLYNVTQKGAILYATSGVGAASIKTAGITDEGYYYFDGLAWMKMGNNNEPWYNQADGKPAKDNTQNIYQTGNVSIGSQIPIIPFVSNGIMITPKLSVKGDMAATGAFYTTTGKYADYVFEDYFDGKSKINEAYKFKSLKEIDEYIKKNRHLPGVTSIKDVLKSNIGYSYNLSELSIQQLEKIEELYLHVINQQKQIETLKEQLTEIEFLLPKKNTN
;
A
#
# COMPACT_ATOMS: atom_id res chain seq x y z
N MET A 1 -62.83 -5.68 -67.15
CA MET A 1 -61.58 -5.37 -67.88
C MET A 1 -60.43 -5.33 -66.88
N LYS A 2 -59.50 -6.29 -66.97
CA LYS A 2 -58.32 -6.40 -66.09
C LYS A 2 -57.28 -5.36 -66.54
N LYS A 3 -56.80 -4.50 -65.63
CA LYS A 3 -55.64 -3.62 -65.88
C LYS A 3 -54.41 -4.31 -65.30
N ASN A 4 -53.60 -4.88 -66.18
CA ASN A 4 -52.27 -5.38 -65.82
C ASN A 4 -51.33 -4.18 -65.72
N MET A 5 -50.79 -3.91 -64.53
CA MET A 5 -49.72 -2.94 -64.34
C MET A 5 -48.39 -3.70 -64.29
N PHE A 6 -47.62 -3.64 -65.38
CA PHE A 6 -46.25 -4.15 -65.43
C PHE A 6 -45.36 -3.21 -64.62
N LEU A 7 -44.80 -3.71 -63.51
CA LEU A 7 -43.71 -3.04 -62.80
C LEU A 7 -42.40 -3.45 -63.49
N VAL A 8 -41.81 -2.53 -64.25
CA VAL A 8 -40.50 -2.71 -64.87
C VAL A 8 -39.44 -2.46 -63.80
N THR A 9 -38.78 -3.52 -63.35
CA THR A 9 -37.63 -3.44 -62.44
C THR A 9 -36.39 -3.06 -63.24
N ILE A 10 -35.96 -1.80 -63.15
CA ILE A 10 -34.64 -1.37 -63.61
C ILE A 10 -33.63 -1.76 -62.53
N LEU A 11 -32.83 -2.78 -62.80
CA LEU A 11 -31.69 -3.19 -61.98
C LEU A 11 -30.48 -2.35 -62.41
N VAL A 12 -30.33 -1.16 -61.83
CA VAL A 12 -29.06 -0.40 -61.91
C VAL A 12 -28.23 -0.79 -60.69
N SER A 13 -27.30 -1.72 -60.90
CA SER A 13 -26.25 -2.04 -59.95
C SER A 13 -25.14 -0.98 -60.06
N SER A 14 -25.34 0.18 -59.45
CA SER A 14 -24.21 1.02 -59.08
C SER A 14 -23.65 0.50 -57.76
N LEU A 15 -22.33 0.36 -57.69
CA LEU A 15 -21.60 0.04 -56.46
C LEU A 15 -21.81 1.20 -55.48
N VAL A 16 -22.88 1.14 -54.68
CA VAL A 16 -23.10 2.06 -53.57
C VAL A 16 -22.21 1.57 -52.43
N SER A 17 -21.23 2.39 -52.05
CA SER A 17 -20.54 2.24 -50.76
C SER A 17 -21.61 2.22 -49.66
N ALA A 18 -21.87 1.05 -49.08
CA ALA A 18 -22.98 0.80 -48.17
C ALA A 18 -22.72 1.41 -46.79
N GLN A 19 -22.90 2.73 -46.68
CA GLN A 19 -23.04 3.41 -45.40
C GLN A 19 -24.52 3.47 -45.04
N VAL A 20 -24.85 3.12 -43.80
CA VAL A 20 -26.20 3.22 -43.24
C VAL A 20 -26.26 4.49 -42.40
N GLY A 21 -27.01 5.48 -42.86
CA GLY A 21 -27.35 6.66 -42.08
C GLY A 21 -28.73 6.50 -41.42
N VAL A 22 -28.83 6.78 -40.12
CA VAL A 22 -30.10 6.96 -39.40
C VAL A 22 -30.21 8.42 -39.01
N ASN A 23 -31.26 9.10 -39.47
CA ASN A 23 -31.46 10.55 -39.34
C ASN A 23 -30.34 11.42 -39.96
N THR A 24 -29.56 10.90 -40.91
CA THR A 24 -28.56 11.65 -41.68
C THR A 24 -28.52 11.19 -43.14
N VAL A 25 -28.37 12.14 -44.07
CA VAL A 25 -28.20 11.87 -45.51
C VAL A 25 -26.74 11.85 -45.95
N HIS A 26 -25.81 12.21 -45.04
CA HIS A 26 -24.37 12.23 -45.27
C HIS A 26 -23.66 11.46 -44.13
N PRO A 27 -23.83 10.13 -44.06
CA PRO A 27 -23.22 9.33 -42.99
C PRO A 27 -21.68 9.44 -43.02
N LYS A 28 -21.09 9.65 -41.84
CA LYS A 28 -19.63 9.80 -41.65
C LYS A 28 -18.93 8.50 -41.25
N ALA A 29 -19.69 7.43 -41.03
CA ALA A 29 -19.19 6.08 -40.71
C ALA A 29 -20.05 5.02 -41.43
N THR A 30 -19.64 3.76 -41.40
CA THR A 30 -20.41 2.64 -41.99
C THR A 30 -21.82 2.54 -41.39
N LEU A 31 -21.96 2.89 -40.10
CA LEU A 31 -23.23 3.17 -39.44
C LEU A 31 -23.11 4.52 -38.74
N ASP A 32 -23.91 5.51 -39.15
CA ASP A 32 -23.97 6.84 -38.54
C ASP A 32 -25.39 7.12 -38.06
N VAL A 33 -25.55 7.28 -36.74
CA VAL A 33 -26.84 7.51 -36.09
C VAL A 33 -26.83 8.92 -35.50
N MET A 34 -27.57 9.82 -36.12
CA MET A 34 -27.71 11.20 -35.66
C MET A 34 -28.97 11.40 -34.81
N LYS A 35 -28.91 12.39 -33.91
CA LYS A 35 -30.07 12.84 -33.14
C LYS A 35 -31.24 13.23 -34.05
N GLY A 36 -32.46 12.94 -33.62
CA GLY A 36 -33.69 13.36 -34.29
C GLY A 36 -34.03 14.84 -34.05
N ILE A 37 -35.15 15.27 -34.62
CA ILE A 37 -35.66 16.65 -34.46
C ILE A 37 -36.60 16.77 -33.25
N SER A 38 -37.19 15.66 -32.80
CA SER A 38 -38.18 15.65 -31.71
C SER A 38 -37.53 15.51 -30.33
N ALA A 39 -37.82 16.44 -29.42
CA ALA A 39 -37.37 16.39 -28.02
C ALA A 39 -38.13 15.35 -27.15
N THR A 40 -39.13 14.66 -27.70
CA THR A 40 -40.00 13.75 -26.93
C THR A 40 -39.71 12.26 -27.18
N LEU A 41 -38.82 11.93 -28.10
CA LEU A 41 -38.43 10.54 -28.40
C LEU A 41 -37.05 10.24 -27.81
N PRO A 42 -36.88 9.12 -27.08
CA PRO A 42 -35.56 8.66 -26.66
C PRO A 42 -34.63 8.37 -27.85
N GLU A 43 -33.36 8.77 -27.73
CA GLU A 43 -32.33 8.56 -28.74
C GLU A 43 -31.29 7.53 -28.26
N GLY A 44 -30.74 6.74 -29.18
CA GLY A 44 -29.67 5.79 -28.87
C GLY A 44 -29.73 4.53 -29.73
N ILE A 45 -28.80 3.62 -29.46
CA ILE A 45 -28.74 2.30 -30.08
C ILE A 45 -28.97 1.28 -28.96
N ILE A 46 -29.98 0.41 -29.12
CA ILE A 46 -30.21 -0.71 -28.23
C ILE A 46 -29.57 -1.95 -28.85
N ALA A 47 -28.54 -2.49 -28.19
CA ALA A 47 -27.94 -3.76 -28.59
C ALA A 47 -28.88 -4.94 -28.32
N PRO A 48 -28.71 -6.09 -29.00
CA PRO A 48 -29.46 -7.31 -28.70
C PRO A 48 -29.37 -7.68 -27.21
N ARG A 49 -30.52 -8.02 -26.62
CA ARG A 49 -30.63 -8.40 -25.20
C ARG A 49 -30.70 -9.91 -25.08
N LEU A 50 -29.85 -10.48 -24.24
CA LEU A 50 -29.78 -11.91 -23.96
C LEU A 50 -29.52 -12.09 -22.46
N THR A 51 -29.96 -13.19 -21.86
CA THR A 51 -29.51 -13.60 -20.52
C THR A 51 -28.05 -14.08 -20.58
N GLY A 52 -27.35 -14.10 -19.45
CA GLY A 52 -25.98 -14.63 -19.39
C GLY A 52 -25.88 -16.07 -19.91
N ASP A 53 -26.85 -16.92 -19.53
CA ASP A 53 -26.89 -18.33 -19.96
C ASP A 53 -27.17 -18.46 -21.47
N GLU A 54 -28.05 -17.65 -22.03
CA GLU A 54 -28.28 -17.59 -23.48
C GLU A 54 -27.01 -17.20 -24.26
N ILE A 55 -26.20 -16.28 -23.73
CA ILE A 55 -24.94 -15.90 -24.36
C ILE A 55 -23.97 -17.08 -24.33
N LYS A 56 -23.89 -17.78 -23.20
CA LYS A 56 -23.04 -18.97 -23.03
C LYS A 56 -23.46 -20.12 -23.95
N GLU A 57 -24.75 -20.40 -24.10
CA GLU A 57 -25.24 -21.44 -25.03
C GLU A 57 -24.80 -21.20 -26.47
N ARG A 58 -24.52 -19.94 -26.82
CA ARG A 58 -24.04 -19.50 -28.13
C ARG A 58 -22.51 -19.38 -28.21
N ASP A 59 -21.75 -19.89 -27.25
CA ASP A 59 -20.28 -19.82 -27.22
C ASP A 59 -19.62 -20.28 -28.53
N GLY A 60 -20.18 -21.31 -29.18
CA GLY A 60 -19.69 -21.84 -30.46
C GLY A 60 -19.85 -20.87 -31.64
N LEU A 61 -20.75 -19.87 -31.52
CA LEU A 61 -21.06 -18.90 -32.57
C LEU A 61 -20.19 -17.65 -32.49
N TYR A 62 -19.63 -17.34 -31.33
CA TYR A 62 -18.76 -16.18 -31.13
C TYR A 62 -17.29 -16.56 -31.28
N ASN A 63 -16.76 -16.39 -32.49
CA ASN A 63 -15.36 -16.63 -32.82
C ASN A 63 -14.67 -15.32 -33.23
N VAL A 64 -13.41 -15.39 -33.68
CA VAL A 64 -12.62 -14.21 -34.06
C VAL A 64 -13.32 -13.27 -35.04
N THR A 65 -14.23 -13.77 -35.88
CA THR A 65 -15.00 -12.95 -36.83
C THR A 65 -16.10 -12.10 -36.20
N GLN A 66 -16.53 -12.43 -34.97
CA GLN A 66 -17.49 -11.63 -34.18
C GLN A 66 -16.80 -10.70 -33.18
N LYS A 67 -15.47 -10.53 -33.26
CA LYS A 67 -14.76 -9.55 -32.41
C LYS A 67 -15.33 -8.15 -32.63
N GLY A 68 -15.67 -7.48 -31.53
CA GLY A 68 -16.35 -6.18 -31.52
C GLY A 68 -17.88 -6.26 -31.49
N ALA A 69 -18.48 -7.46 -31.50
CA ALA A 69 -19.92 -7.61 -31.29
C ALA A 69 -20.32 -7.04 -29.92
N ILE A 70 -21.39 -6.26 -29.88
CA ILE A 70 -21.93 -5.63 -28.67
C ILE A 70 -23.29 -6.25 -28.36
N LEU A 71 -23.52 -6.58 -27.10
CA LEU A 71 -24.82 -7.00 -26.59
C LEU A 71 -25.08 -6.41 -25.21
N TYR A 72 -26.31 -6.56 -24.76
CA TYR A 72 -26.71 -6.26 -23.39
C TYR A 72 -27.11 -7.56 -22.68
N ALA A 73 -26.36 -7.95 -21.65
CA ALA A 73 -26.72 -9.08 -20.80
C ALA A 73 -27.78 -8.63 -19.80
N THR A 74 -28.89 -9.34 -19.73
CA THR A 74 -30.01 -9.06 -18.81
C THR A 74 -29.84 -9.73 -17.44
N SER A 75 -28.85 -10.62 -17.31
CA SER A 75 -28.47 -11.29 -16.06
C SER A 75 -27.04 -11.82 -16.16
N GLY A 76 -26.45 -12.17 -15.01
CA GLY A 76 -25.20 -12.96 -14.98
C GLY A 76 -25.39 -14.39 -15.51
N VAL A 77 -24.29 -15.08 -15.79
CA VAL A 77 -24.26 -16.50 -16.21
C VAL A 77 -24.25 -17.38 -14.97
N GLY A 78 -25.11 -18.40 -14.90
CA GLY A 78 -25.17 -19.29 -13.73
C GLY A 78 -23.93 -20.16 -13.59
N ALA A 79 -23.46 -20.76 -14.69
CA ALA A 79 -22.24 -21.56 -14.73
C ALA A 79 -21.36 -21.11 -15.90
N ALA A 80 -20.40 -20.20 -15.67
CA ALA A 80 -19.64 -19.57 -16.75
C ALA A 80 -18.71 -20.53 -17.51
N SER A 81 -18.49 -20.22 -18.80
CA SER A 81 -17.38 -20.76 -19.59
C SER A 81 -16.18 -19.80 -19.53
N ILE A 82 -15.08 -20.15 -20.21
CA ILE A 82 -13.96 -19.21 -20.38
C ILE A 82 -14.42 -17.92 -21.07
N LYS A 83 -15.34 -18.01 -22.05
CA LYS A 83 -15.82 -16.83 -22.80
C LYS A 83 -16.76 -15.96 -22.00
N THR A 84 -17.58 -16.54 -21.12
CA THR A 84 -18.61 -15.82 -20.37
C THR A 84 -18.25 -15.55 -18.91
N ALA A 85 -17.02 -15.85 -18.49
CA ALA A 85 -16.53 -15.61 -17.12
C ALA A 85 -16.72 -14.17 -16.63
N GLY A 86 -16.65 -13.19 -17.54
CA GLY A 86 -16.84 -11.77 -17.22
C GLY A 86 -18.29 -11.30 -17.07
N ILE A 87 -19.29 -12.11 -17.45
CA ILE A 87 -20.71 -11.75 -17.38
C ILE A 87 -21.29 -12.16 -16.02
N THR A 88 -20.97 -11.37 -15.00
CA THR A 88 -21.37 -11.61 -13.61
C THR A 88 -22.72 -11.01 -13.24
N ASP A 89 -23.17 -10.02 -14.01
CA ASP A 89 -24.35 -9.21 -13.74
C ASP A 89 -24.85 -8.52 -15.01
N GLU A 90 -26.00 -7.87 -14.93
CA GLU A 90 -26.59 -7.14 -16.06
C GLU A 90 -25.67 -6.01 -16.59
N GLY A 91 -25.68 -5.76 -17.89
CA GLY A 91 -24.90 -4.66 -18.47
C GLY A 91 -24.53 -4.84 -19.94
N TYR A 92 -23.79 -3.85 -20.47
CA TYR A 92 -23.26 -3.92 -21.82
C TYR A 92 -21.93 -4.66 -21.86
N TYR A 93 -21.78 -5.54 -22.86
CA TYR A 93 -20.57 -6.32 -23.09
C TYR A 93 -20.17 -6.26 -24.55
N TYR A 94 -18.87 -6.26 -24.82
CA TYR A 94 -18.35 -6.54 -26.16
C TYR A 94 -17.52 -7.83 -26.17
N PHE A 95 -17.54 -8.53 -27.31
CA PHE A 95 -16.70 -9.71 -27.51
C PHE A 95 -15.31 -9.28 -28.01
N ASP A 96 -14.24 -9.58 -27.27
CA ASP A 96 -12.88 -9.17 -27.63
C ASP A 96 -12.15 -10.15 -28.58
N GLY A 97 -12.83 -11.23 -28.94
CA GLY A 97 -12.30 -12.35 -29.73
C GLY A 97 -12.03 -13.61 -28.91
N LEU A 98 -11.93 -13.49 -27.59
CA LEU A 98 -11.68 -14.56 -26.64
C LEU A 98 -12.81 -14.67 -25.60
N ALA A 99 -13.23 -13.55 -25.03
CA ALA A 99 -14.24 -13.47 -23.98
C ALA A 99 -15.12 -12.22 -24.10
N TRP A 100 -16.21 -12.23 -23.35
CA TRP A 100 -17.10 -11.09 -23.18
C TRP A 100 -16.56 -10.14 -22.12
N MET A 101 -16.28 -8.91 -22.54
CA MET A 101 -15.72 -7.85 -21.72
C MET A 101 -16.80 -6.83 -21.38
N LYS A 102 -17.01 -6.58 -20.09
CA LYS A 102 -17.98 -5.58 -19.63
C LYS A 102 -17.51 -4.19 -20.02
N MET A 103 -18.41 -3.41 -20.63
CA MET A 103 -18.14 -2.00 -20.93
C MET A 103 -18.23 -1.17 -19.65
N GLY A 104 -17.20 -0.36 -19.38
CA GLY A 104 -17.21 0.58 -18.25
C GLY A 104 -16.68 0.03 -16.92
N ASN A 105 -16.04 -1.14 -16.89
CA ASN A 105 -15.37 -1.63 -15.68
C ASN A 105 -13.98 -1.00 -15.51
N ASN A 106 -13.91 0.13 -14.80
CA ASN A 106 -12.66 0.65 -14.25
C ASN A 106 -12.51 0.12 -12.81
N ASN A 107 -11.91 -1.05 -12.66
CA ASN A 107 -11.55 -1.56 -11.34
C ASN A 107 -10.23 -0.91 -10.91
N GLU A 108 -10.31 0.13 -10.09
CA GLU A 108 -9.13 0.66 -9.39
C GLU A 108 -8.95 -0.08 -8.07
N PRO A 109 -7.71 -0.42 -7.68
CA PRO A 109 -7.46 -1.18 -6.44
C PRO A 109 -7.68 -0.35 -5.17
N TRP A 110 -7.96 0.95 -5.32
CA TRP A 110 -8.12 1.91 -4.24
C TRP A 110 -9.59 2.17 -3.97
N TYR A 111 -9.97 2.11 -2.69
CA TYR A 111 -11.33 2.35 -2.23
C TYR A 111 -11.41 3.68 -1.49
N ASN A 112 -12.50 4.40 -1.68
CA ASN A 112 -12.81 5.59 -0.90
C ASN A 112 -13.19 5.19 0.52
N GLN A 113 -12.54 5.79 1.51
CA GLN A 113 -12.77 5.51 2.92
C GLN A 113 -14.19 5.88 3.38
N ALA A 114 -14.82 6.88 2.75
CA ALA A 114 -16.13 7.38 3.17
C ALA A 114 -17.28 6.42 2.87
N ASP A 115 -17.22 5.69 1.76
CA ASP A 115 -18.33 4.86 1.26
C ASP A 115 -17.94 3.41 0.92
N GLY A 116 -16.65 3.06 0.99
CA GLY A 116 -16.16 1.72 0.68
C GLY A 116 -16.33 1.32 -0.79
N LYS A 117 -16.44 2.29 -1.71
CA LYS A 117 -16.53 2.06 -3.17
C LYS A 117 -15.20 2.41 -3.85
N PRO A 118 -14.97 1.96 -5.10
CA PRO A 118 -13.78 2.35 -5.85
C PRO A 118 -13.64 3.88 -5.92
N ALA A 119 -12.46 4.38 -5.58
CA ALA A 119 -12.14 5.80 -5.65
C ALA A 119 -12.09 6.28 -7.10
N LYS A 120 -12.39 7.57 -7.33
CA LYS A 120 -12.45 8.17 -8.68
C LYS A 120 -11.78 9.55 -8.76
N ASP A 121 -11.61 10.23 -7.63
CA ASP A 121 -11.07 11.59 -7.57
C ASP A 121 -9.84 11.66 -6.67
N ASN A 122 -8.87 12.50 -7.06
CA ASN A 122 -7.62 12.70 -6.32
C ASN A 122 -7.77 13.49 -5.01
N THR A 123 -8.98 13.91 -4.66
CA THR A 123 -9.33 14.58 -3.40
C THR A 123 -9.92 13.62 -2.37
N GLN A 124 -10.17 12.37 -2.75
CA GLN A 124 -10.74 11.35 -1.87
C GLN A 124 -9.67 10.74 -0.95
N ASN A 125 -10.08 10.43 0.28
CA ASN A 125 -9.25 9.59 1.17
C ASN A 125 -9.32 8.15 0.69
N ILE A 126 -8.20 7.60 0.24
CA ILE A 126 -8.12 6.26 -0.34
C ILE A 126 -7.53 5.23 0.63
N TYR A 127 -7.99 3.98 0.54
CA TYR A 127 -7.40 2.85 1.25
C TYR A 127 -7.31 1.60 0.38
N GLN A 128 -6.39 0.72 0.77
CA GLN A 128 -6.22 -0.66 0.30
C GLN A 128 -5.83 -1.50 1.53
N THR A 129 -6.32 -2.73 1.61
CA THR A 129 -6.08 -3.68 2.71
C THR A 129 -4.90 -4.63 2.43
N GLY A 130 -4.55 -4.81 1.15
CA GLY A 130 -3.33 -5.48 0.71
C GLY A 130 -2.07 -4.65 0.91
N ASN A 131 -0.94 -5.18 0.43
CA ASN A 131 0.35 -4.51 0.53
C ASN A 131 0.52 -3.49 -0.60
N VAL A 132 1.19 -2.37 -0.29
CA VAL A 132 1.51 -1.30 -1.25
C VAL A 132 3.00 -1.26 -1.49
N SER A 133 3.42 -1.40 -2.75
CA SER A 133 4.82 -1.30 -3.16
C SER A 133 5.01 -0.13 -4.11
N ILE A 134 5.93 0.77 -3.76
CA ILE A 134 6.26 1.97 -4.53
C ILE A 134 7.66 1.77 -5.13
N GLY A 135 7.79 1.95 -6.44
CA GLY A 135 9.07 1.79 -7.16
C GLY A 135 9.49 0.33 -7.42
N SER A 136 8.66 -0.66 -7.06
CA SER A 136 8.92 -2.09 -7.29
C SER A 136 7.62 -2.87 -7.52
N GLN A 137 7.64 -3.85 -8.45
CA GLN A 137 6.57 -4.84 -8.62
C GLN A 137 6.71 -6.04 -7.66
N ILE A 138 7.86 -6.16 -7.01
CA ILE A 138 8.15 -7.21 -6.04
C ILE A 138 8.06 -6.57 -4.65
N PRO A 139 7.00 -6.83 -3.87
CA PRO A 139 6.91 -6.35 -2.49
C PRO A 139 8.01 -6.98 -1.65
N ILE A 140 8.41 -6.30 -0.58
CA ILE A 140 9.25 -6.92 0.45
C ILE A 140 8.42 -8.03 1.10
N ILE A 141 8.84 -9.27 0.90
CA ILE A 141 8.18 -10.45 1.48
C ILE A 141 8.33 -10.44 3.01
N PRO A 142 7.40 -11.07 3.75
CA PRO A 142 7.54 -11.22 5.20
C PRO A 142 8.88 -11.87 5.56
N PHE A 143 9.52 -11.37 6.61
CA PHE A 143 10.84 -11.83 7.06
C PHE A 143 10.88 -11.91 8.59
N VAL A 144 11.83 -12.66 9.15
CA VAL A 144 12.00 -12.80 10.60
C VAL A 144 13.18 -11.96 11.06
N SER A 145 12.96 -11.06 12.01
CA SER A 145 14.01 -10.26 12.66
C SER A 145 13.91 -10.47 14.18
N ASN A 146 15.01 -10.83 14.84
CA ASN A 146 15.05 -11.16 16.27
C ASN A 146 13.92 -12.13 16.72
N GLY A 147 13.65 -13.17 15.92
CA GLY A 147 12.59 -14.16 16.19
C GLY A 147 11.15 -13.68 15.95
N ILE A 148 10.94 -12.43 15.56
CA ILE A 148 9.62 -11.84 15.29
C ILE A 148 9.37 -11.82 13.77
N MET A 149 8.21 -12.31 13.35
CA MET A 149 7.76 -12.18 11.95
C MET A 149 7.34 -10.74 11.65
N ILE A 150 8.00 -10.13 10.69
CA ILE A 150 7.71 -8.80 10.16
C ILE A 150 6.94 -8.96 8.85
N THR A 151 5.79 -8.28 8.74
CA THR A 151 4.92 -8.34 7.56
C THR A 151 4.71 -6.92 7.00
N PRO A 152 5.61 -6.43 6.11
CA PRO A 152 5.54 -5.06 5.61
C PRO A 152 4.23 -4.79 4.85
N LYS A 153 3.52 -3.73 5.23
CA LYS A 153 2.31 -3.26 4.53
C LYS A 153 2.61 -2.21 3.48
N LEU A 154 3.64 -1.39 3.69
CA LEU A 154 4.16 -0.41 2.76
C LEU A 154 5.65 -0.70 2.52
N SER A 155 6.06 -0.79 1.25
CA SER A 155 7.46 -0.92 0.86
C SER A 155 7.80 0.12 -0.21
N VAL A 156 8.91 0.84 -0.05
CA VAL A 156 9.37 1.86 -0.99
C VAL A 156 10.76 1.49 -1.49
N LYS A 157 10.92 1.33 -2.81
CA LYS A 157 12.22 1.22 -3.48
C LYS A 157 12.64 2.63 -3.93
N GLY A 158 13.37 3.31 -3.06
CA GLY A 158 13.76 4.71 -3.22
C GLY A 158 13.65 5.44 -1.88
N ASP A 159 13.73 6.76 -1.93
CA ASP A 159 13.69 7.59 -0.73
C ASP A 159 12.25 7.92 -0.31
N MET A 160 12.04 8.09 1.00
CA MET A 160 10.81 8.60 1.58
C MET A 160 11.08 10.00 2.14
N ALA A 161 10.33 10.99 1.68
CA ALA A 161 10.37 12.35 2.21
C ALA A 161 9.00 12.73 2.79
N ALA A 162 8.99 13.30 3.99
CA ALA A 162 7.79 13.78 4.66
C ALA A 162 8.05 15.21 5.20
N THR A 163 7.06 16.09 5.04
CA THR A 163 7.08 17.43 5.66
C THR A 163 6.54 17.43 7.08
N GLY A 164 5.92 16.32 7.52
CA GLY A 164 5.40 16.11 8.86
C GLY A 164 6.29 15.19 9.71
N ALA A 165 5.79 14.85 10.90
CA ALA A 165 6.45 13.95 11.82
C ALA A 165 6.10 12.47 11.57
N PHE A 166 7.00 11.58 11.97
CA PHE A 166 6.76 10.13 12.02
C PHE A 166 6.27 9.73 13.41
N TYR A 167 5.08 9.13 13.48
CA TYR A 167 4.51 8.61 14.72
C TYR A 167 4.53 7.09 14.68
N THR A 168 5.07 6.47 15.74
CA THR A 168 5.12 5.01 15.89
C THR A 168 4.63 4.64 17.29
N THR A 169 3.88 3.55 17.40
CA THR A 169 3.42 3.04 18.69
C THR A 169 4.42 2.00 19.19
N THR A 170 5.04 2.26 20.33
CA THR A 170 5.92 1.31 21.02
C THR A 170 5.33 0.93 22.37
N GLY A 171 5.69 -0.26 22.86
CA GLY A 171 5.18 -0.75 24.16
C GLY A 171 5.86 -0.14 25.38
N LYS A 172 7.00 0.54 25.20
CA LYS A 172 7.83 1.08 26.28
C LYS A 172 8.49 2.40 25.87
N TYR A 173 8.76 3.23 26.88
CA TYR A 173 9.57 4.45 26.81
C TYR A 173 10.67 4.36 27.89
N ALA A 174 11.84 4.95 27.67
CA ALA A 174 13.07 4.58 28.38
C ALA A 174 13.11 4.96 29.88
N ASP A 175 12.17 5.78 30.37
CA ASP A 175 12.08 6.26 31.75
C ASP A 175 12.21 5.18 32.86
N TYR A 176 12.05 3.88 32.52
CA TYR A 176 12.37 2.77 33.42
C TYR A 176 13.80 2.80 33.97
N VAL A 177 14.76 3.45 33.29
CA VAL A 177 16.13 3.56 33.80
C VAL A 177 16.15 4.36 35.10
N PHE A 178 15.46 5.50 35.12
CA PHE A 178 15.36 6.33 36.32
C PHE A 178 14.50 5.68 37.41
N GLU A 179 13.38 5.05 37.05
CA GLU A 179 12.56 4.31 38.02
C GLU A 179 13.39 3.23 38.75
N ASP A 180 14.16 2.43 38.00
CA ASP A 180 15.02 1.41 38.63
C ASP A 180 16.11 2.02 39.50
N TYR A 181 16.77 3.08 39.02
CA TYR A 181 17.87 3.71 39.74
C TYR A 181 17.45 4.36 41.06
N PHE A 182 16.32 5.09 41.08
CA PHE A 182 15.85 5.84 42.25
C PHE A 182 14.90 5.04 43.15
N ASP A 183 14.02 4.21 42.55
CA ASP A 183 12.99 3.47 43.29
C ASP A 183 13.38 1.99 43.52
N GLY A 184 14.52 1.55 42.96
CA GLY A 184 15.02 0.16 43.03
C GLY A 184 14.29 -0.82 42.11
N LYS A 185 13.24 -0.36 41.40
CA LYS A 185 12.46 -1.14 40.44
C LYS A 185 11.72 -0.23 39.46
N SER A 186 11.55 -0.70 38.23
CA SER A 186 10.68 -0.05 37.26
C SER A 186 9.32 -0.73 37.12
N LYS A 187 8.26 0.06 36.95
CA LYS A 187 6.91 -0.39 36.57
C LYS A 187 6.78 -0.55 35.04
N ILE A 188 7.50 0.26 34.28
CA ILE A 188 7.51 0.22 32.80
C ILE A 188 8.29 -1.01 32.31
N ASN A 189 9.37 -1.40 33.01
CA ASN A 189 10.17 -2.56 32.69
C ASN A 189 10.70 -3.26 33.95
N GLU A 190 9.90 -4.17 34.53
CA GLU A 190 10.27 -4.88 35.76
C GLU A 190 11.56 -5.72 35.65
N ALA A 191 11.91 -6.15 34.44
CA ALA A 191 13.12 -6.91 34.16
C ALA A 191 14.38 -6.05 34.02
N TYR A 192 14.24 -4.72 33.92
CA TYR A 192 15.38 -3.81 33.85
C TYR A 192 16.10 -3.76 35.19
N LYS A 193 17.43 -3.62 35.12
CA LYS A 193 18.30 -3.36 36.26
C LYS A 193 19.43 -2.44 35.84
N PHE A 194 19.60 -1.33 36.56
CA PHE A 194 20.74 -0.45 36.36
C PHE A 194 22.04 -1.18 36.69
N LYS A 195 23.02 -1.13 35.78
CA LYS A 195 24.29 -1.86 35.91
C LYS A 195 25.42 -0.94 36.33
N SER A 196 26.38 -1.47 37.09
CA SER A 196 27.62 -0.75 37.36
C SER A 196 28.51 -0.67 36.12
N LEU A 197 29.39 0.34 36.07
CA LEU A 197 30.41 0.47 35.01
C LEU A 197 31.32 -0.78 34.90
N LYS A 198 31.55 -1.48 36.02
CA LYS A 198 32.31 -2.73 36.04
C LYS A 198 31.57 -3.84 35.29
N GLU A 199 30.29 -4.04 35.58
CA GLU A 199 29.47 -5.05 34.88
C GLU A 199 29.30 -4.71 33.39
N ILE A 200 29.19 -3.42 33.06
CA ILE A 200 29.13 -2.95 31.68
C ILE A 200 30.44 -3.26 30.95
N ASP A 201 31.59 -2.96 31.55
CA ASP A 201 32.92 -3.27 30.97
C ASP A 201 33.10 -4.79 30.72
N GLU A 202 32.75 -5.62 31.71
CA GLU A 202 32.76 -7.07 31.57
C GLU A 202 31.85 -7.56 30.44
N TYR A 203 30.65 -6.97 30.32
CA TYR A 203 29.72 -7.29 29.24
C TYR A 203 30.25 -6.88 27.86
N ILE A 204 30.81 -5.67 27.72
CA ILE A 204 31.34 -5.17 26.44
C ILE A 204 32.53 -6.03 26.00
N LYS A 205 33.44 -6.39 26.91
CA LYS A 205 34.59 -7.26 26.61
C LYS A 205 34.14 -8.62 26.06
N LYS A 206 33.06 -9.17 26.62
CA LYS A 206 32.49 -10.46 26.21
C LYS A 206 31.68 -10.37 24.91
N ASN A 207 30.80 -9.38 24.78
CA ASN A 207 29.76 -9.37 23.75
C ASN A 207 30.03 -8.39 22.59
N ARG A 208 30.95 -7.43 22.77
CA ARG A 208 31.33 -6.40 21.78
C ARG A 208 30.19 -5.44 21.39
N HIS A 209 29.18 -5.30 22.25
CA HIS A 209 28.16 -4.25 22.19
C HIS A 209 27.71 -3.91 23.61
N LEU A 210 26.93 -2.82 23.75
CA LEU A 210 26.38 -2.40 25.04
C LEU A 210 25.22 -3.31 25.47
N PRO A 211 25.02 -3.52 26.79
CA PRO A 211 23.81 -4.14 27.30
C PRO A 211 22.56 -3.38 26.84
N GLY A 212 21.48 -4.09 26.49
CA GLY A 212 20.22 -3.49 26.05
C GLY A 212 20.22 -3.00 24.60
N VAL A 213 21.37 -2.97 23.92
CA VAL A 213 21.47 -2.59 22.50
C VAL A 213 21.50 -3.85 21.62
N THR A 214 20.70 -3.85 20.55
CA THR A 214 20.66 -4.97 19.59
C THR A 214 22.04 -5.21 18.99
N SER A 215 22.54 -6.45 19.09
CA SER A 215 23.82 -6.83 18.52
C SER A 215 23.74 -6.86 17.00
N ILE A 216 24.84 -6.54 16.31
CA ILE A 216 24.92 -6.65 14.85
C ILE A 216 24.64 -8.07 14.34
N LYS A 217 24.82 -9.09 15.19
CA LYS A 217 24.51 -10.49 14.88
C LYS A 217 23.01 -10.77 14.82
N ASP A 218 22.22 -9.95 15.51
CA ASP A 218 20.77 -10.12 15.66
C ASP A 218 20.00 -9.20 14.69
N VAL A 219 20.70 -8.25 14.05
CA VAL A 219 20.14 -7.41 12.98
C VAL A 219 20.13 -8.19 11.67
N LEU A 220 19.00 -8.16 10.97
CA LEU A 220 18.85 -8.86 9.70
C LEU A 220 19.80 -8.26 8.66
N LYS A 221 20.65 -9.09 8.05
CA LYS A 221 21.57 -8.70 7.00
C LYS A 221 21.10 -9.24 5.66
N SER A 222 20.91 -8.33 4.70
CA SER A 222 20.64 -8.64 3.29
C SER A 222 21.86 -8.32 2.43
N ASN A 223 21.78 -8.60 1.12
CA ASN A 223 22.78 -8.21 0.14
C ASN A 223 22.88 -6.68 -0.06
N ILE A 224 21.85 -5.94 0.34
CA ILE A 224 21.77 -4.48 0.20
C ILE A 224 22.02 -3.72 1.52
N GLY A 225 22.22 -4.42 2.64
CA GLY A 225 22.54 -3.81 3.93
C GLY A 225 21.84 -4.45 5.12
N TYR A 226 21.85 -3.75 6.25
CA TYR A 226 21.22 -4.16 7.50
C TYR A 226 19.80 -3.59 7.62
N SER A 227 18.87 -4.38 8.11
CA SER A 227 17.49 -3.97 8.41
C SER A 227 17.28 -3.97 9.92
N TYR A 228 16.99 -2.80 10.48
CA TYR A 228 16.75 -2.62 11.91
C TYR A 228 15.45 -1.85 12.13
N ASN A 229 14.88 -2.01 13.33
CA ASN A 229 13.68 -1.31 13.75
C ASN A 229 14.05 0.07 14.31
N LEU A 230 13.67 1.15 13.61
CA LEU A 230 14.00 2.52 14.01
C LEU A 230 13.36 2.92 15.35
N SER A 231 12.13 2.48 15.61
CA SER A 231 11.42 2.78 16.87
C SER A 231 12.11 2.10 18.06
N GLU A 232 12.53 0.85 17.90
CA GLU A 232 13.28 0.12 18.92
C GLU A 232 14.66 0.74 19.14
N LEU A 233 15.38 1.08 18.06
CA LEU A 233 16.67 1.75 18.15
C LEU A 233 16.58 3.08 18.90
N SER A 234 15.53 3.87 18.66
CA SER A 234 15.31 5.13 19.37
C SER A 234 15.15 4.92 20.89
N ILE A 235 14.46 3.85 21.31
CA ILE A 235 14.31 3.53 22.73
C ILE A 235 15.65 3.08 23.33
N GLN A 236 16.37 2.20 22.64
CA GLN A 236 17.69 1.74 23.09
C GLN A 236 18.69 2.89 23.23
N GLN A 237 18.66 3.84 22.29
CA GLN A 237 19.48 5.06 22.36
C GLN A 237 19.13 5.88 23.60
N LEU A 238 17.84 6.12 23.85
CA LEU A 238 17.40 6.87 25.02
C LEU A 238 17.79 6.17 26.33
N GLU A 239 17.60 4.84 26.42
CA GLU A 239 18.05 4.03 27.56
C GLU A 239 19.54 4.25 27.85
N LYS A 240 20.39 4.20 26.81
CA LYS A 240 21.85 4.40 26.99
C LYS A 240 22.21 5.84 27.36
N ILE A 241 21.47 6.82 26.85
CA ILE A 241 21.66 8.23 27.20
C ILE A 241 21.34 8.42 28.70
N GLU A 242 20.23 7.88 29.18
CA GLU A 242 19.84 7.98 30.60
C GLU A 242 20.85 7.29 31.52
N GLU A 243 21.32 6.08 31.15
CA GLU A 243 22.37 5.38 31.89
C GLU A 243 23.67 6.19 31.95
N LEU A 244 24.08 6.77 30.82
CA LEU A 244 25.27 7.59 30.74
C LEU A 244 25.15 8.82 31.65
N TYR A 245 24.00 9.50 31.66
CA TYR A 245 23.76 10.63 32.55
C TYR A 245 23.86 10.24 34.03
N LEU A 246 23.30 9.10 34.43
CA LEU A 246 23.42 8.60 35.81
C LEU A 246 24.87 8.30 36.19
N HIS A 247 25.64 7.67 35.30
CA HIS A 247 27.06 7.42 35.52
C HIS A 247 27.88 8.72 35.61
N VAL A 248 27.60 9.70 34.77
CA VAL A 248 28.26 11.01 34.79
C VAL A 248 27.94 11.77 36.08
N ILE A 249 26.68 11.77 36.53
CA ILE A 249 26.28 12.38 37.81
C ILE A 249 27.02 11.71 38.97
N ASN A 250 27.11 10.39 38.97
CA ASN A 250 27.84 9.65 40.01
C ASN A 250 29.33 9.94 39.99
N GLN A 251 29.92 10.04 38.80
CA GLN A 251 31.33 10.41 38.64
C GLN A 251 31.60 11.85 39.14
N GLN A 252 30.70 12.79 38.85
CA GLN A 252 30.80 14.17 39.33
C GLN A 252 30.76 14.25 40.85
N LYS A 253 29.84 13.51 41.50
CA LYS A 253 29.78 13.40 42.96
C LYS A 253 31.09 12.88 43.56
N GLN A 254 31.69 11.86 42.96
CA GLN A 254 32.99 11.33 43.41
C GLN A 254 34.11 12.38 43.25
N ILE A 255 34.12 13.15 42.16
CA ILE A 255 35.10 14.22 41.95
C ILE A 255 34.96 15.31 43.02
N GLU A 256 33.73 15.68 43.39
CA GLU A 256 33.47 16.66 44.45
C GLU A 256 33.96 16.15 45.80
N THR A 257 33.64 14.91 46.17
CA THR A 257 34.16 14.29 47.40
C THR A 257 35.69 14.24 47.42
N LEU A 258 36.33 13.88 46.30
CA LEU A 258 37.79 13.87 46.21
C LEU A 258 38.39 15.27 46.37
N LYS A 259 37.75 16.31 45.83
CA LYS A 259 38.19 17.72 46.00
C LYS A 259 38.06 18.19 47.45
N GLU A 260 36.97 17.83 48.12
CA GLU A 260 36.76 18.14 49.53
C GLU A 260 37.85 17.49 50.40
N GLN A 261 38.11 16.19 50.17
CA GLN A 261 39.18 15.46 50.86
C GLN A 261 40.56 16.06 50.60
N LEU A 262 40.85 16.48 49.37
CA LEU A 262 42.12 17.16 49.04
C LEU A 262 42.27 18.49 49.79
N THR A 263 41.19 19.28 49.86
CA THR A 263 41.19 20.57 50.58
C THR A 263 41.41 20.35 52.09
N GLU A 264 40.81 19.31 52.67
CA GLU A 264 41.02 18.94 54.07
C GLU A 264 42.46 18.52 54.35
N ILE A 265 43.05 17.68 53.47
CA ILE A 265 44.46 17.28 53.57
C ILE A 265 45.39 18.48 53.47
N GLU A 266 45.15 19.40 52.54
CA GLU A 266 45.96 20.62 52.39
C GLU A 266 45.93 21.52 53.63
N PHE A 267 44.78 21.59 54.32
CA PHE A 267 44.66 22.32 55.58
C PHE A 267 45.44 21.66 56.72
N LEU A 268 45.51 20.32 56.75
CA LEU A 268 46.19 19.55 57.79
C LEU A 268 47.71 19.45 57.57
N LEU A 269 48.22 19.72 56.36
CA LEU A 269 49.65 19.73 56.10
C LEU A 269 50.30 21.01 56.69
N PRO A 270 51.37 20.89 57.50
CA PRO A 270 52.07 22.07 58.03
C PRO A 270 52.63 22.88 56.86
N LYS A 271 52.38 24.19 56.84
CA LYS A 271 52.98 25.10 55.85
C LYS A 271 54.49 24.84 55.85
N LYS A 272 55.03 24.37 54.73
CA LYS A 272 56.48 24.31 54.52
C LYS A 272 56.98 25.75 54.72
N ASN A 273 57.70 25.99 55.82
CA ASN A 273 58.46 27.21 56.01
C ASN A 273 59.54 27.24 54.93
N THR A 274 59.24 27.87 53.80
CA THR A 274 60.23 28.30 52.82
C THR A 274 60.97 29.49 53.42
N ASN A 275 62.20 29.23 53.88
CA ASN A 275 63.24 30.24 54.07
C ASN A 275 63.64 30.83 52.72
#